data_AF-A0A3S0JIS0-F1
#
_entry.id   AF-A0A3S0JIS0-F1
#
_cell.length_a   1.000
_cell.length_b   1.000
_cell.length_c   1.000
_cell.angle_alpha   90.00
_cell.angle_beta   90.00
_cell.angle_gamma   90.00
#
_symmetry.space_group_name_H-M   'P 1'
#
loop_
_entity.id
_entity.type
_entity.pdbx_description
1 polymer ?
#
loop_
_entity_poly.entity_id
_entity_poly.type
_entity_poly.pdbx_seq_one_letter_code
_entity_poly.pdbx_strand_id
1 'polypeptide(L)'
;MKKLLLTLMTSCCVSFAFAATTASEPATAFDSTKMKCGEHTITDKDSVDSLTGMCQGFKFGKGKAGFLDQNSGKKVACQVKKGKLVLSSCQEAPQK
;
A
#
# COMPACT_ATOMS: atom_id res chain seq x y z
N MET A 1 35.74 19.81 -59.19
CA MET A 1 36.01 18.65 -58.31
C MET A 1 35.22 18.82 -57.01
N LYS A 2 34.54 17.76 -56.54
CA LYS A 2 33.79 17.65 -55.26
C LYS A 2 32.47 18.46 -55.23
N LYS A 3 31.27 17.98 -54.87
CA LYS A 3 30.85 16.81 -54.07
C LYS A 3 29.42 16.38 -54.49
N LEU A 4 29.22 15.08 -54.66
CA LEU A 4 27.96 14.37 -54.42
C LEU A 4 27.80 14.13 -52.90
N LEU A 5 26.65 13.59 -52.49
CA LEU A 5 26.23 13.12 -51.15
C LEU A 5 25.35 14.16 -50.39
N LEU A 6 24.24 13.84 -49.74
CA LEU A 6 23.64 12.54 -49.41
C LEU A 6 22.13 12.74 -49.11
N THR A 7 21.37 11.75 -49.50
CA THR A 7 19.95 11.48 -49.27
C THR A 7 19.59 11.22 -47.80
N LEU A 8 18.32 11.47 -47.47
CA LEU A 8 17.48 10.87 -46.40
C LEU A 8 18.12 10.59 -45.03
N MET A 9 17.58 11.22 -43.97
CA MET A 9 17.22 10.49 -42.74
C MET A 9 16.01 11.13 -42.07
N THR A 10 14.86 10.54 -42.40
CA THR A 10 13.86 10.00 -41.49
C THR A 10 13.67 10.69 -40.14
N SER A 11 12.54 11.38 -40.06
CA SER A 11 11.72 11.59 -38.87
C SER A 11 11.85 10.47 -37.84
N CYS A 12 12.30 10.83 -36.63
CA CYS A 12 11.92 10.16 -35.41
C CYS A 12 11.61 11.24 -34.38
N CYS A 13 10.38 11.75 -34.41
CA CYS A 13 9.80 12.44 -33.27
C CYS A 13 9.70 11.42 -32.14
N VAL A 14 10.64 11.49 -31.19
CA VAL A 14 10.55 10.71 -29.97
C VAL A 14 9.45 11.35 -29.13
N SER A 15 8.23 10.86 -29.28
CA SER A 15 7.16 11.16 -28.33
C SER A 15 7.59 10.58 -26.99
N PHE A 16 7.94 11.46 -26.04
CA PHE A 16 7.92 11.10 -24.64
C PHE A 16 6.46 10.89 -24.25
N ALA A 17 5.95 9.69 -24.52
CA ALA A 17 4.79 9.19 -23.82
C ALA A 17 5.22 9.09 -22.35
N PHE A 18 4.88 10.12 -21.58
CA PHE A 18 4.89 10.06 -20.13
C PHE A 18 3.83 9.00 -19.77
N ALA A 19 4.26 7.75 -19.80
CA ALA A 19 3.54 6.67 -19.15
C ALA A 19 3.56 7.03 -17.67
N ALA A 20 2.50 7.70 -17.23
CA ALA A 20 2.06 7.61 -15.86
C ALA A 20 1.77 6.13 -15.64
N THR A 21 2.82 5.38 -15.31
CA THR A 21 2.71 4.13 -14.58
C THR A 21 2.14 4.56 -13.24
N THR A 22 0.82 4.78 -13.19
CA THR A 22 0.07 4.36 -12.03
C THR A 22 0.32 2.86 -12.00
N ALA A 23 1.39 2.47 -11.32
CA ALA A 23 1.47 1.19 -10.68
C ALA A 23 0.26 1.17 -9.75
N SER A 24 -0.91 0.85 -10.30
CA SER A 24 -1.86 0.03 -9.62
C SER A 24 -1.12 -1.30 -9.44
N GLU A 25 -0.22 -1.30 -8.47
CA GLU A 25 0.12 -2.49 -7.71
C GLU A 25 -1.22 -3.20 -7.51
N PRO A 26 -1.36 -4.46 -7.95
CA PRO A 26 -2.63 -5.15 -7.83
C PRO A 26 -2.99 -5.04 -6.36
N ALA A 27 -4.00 -4.23 -6.04
CA ALA A 27 -4.31 -3.88 -4.67
C ALA A 27 -4.58 -5.21 -3.97
N THR A 28 -3.59 -5.70 -3.23
CA THR A 28 -3.60 -7.07 -2.73
C THR A 28 -4.86 -7.15 -1.90
N ALA A 29 -5.77 -8.05 -2.28
CA ALA A 29 -7.07 -8.14 -1.62
C ALA A 29 -6.81 -8.18 -0.12
N PHE A 30 -7.44 -7.29 0.64
CA PHE A 30 -7.19 -7.20 2.07
C PHE A 30 -7.46 -8.56 2.71
N ASP A 31 -6.42 -9.12 3.31
CA ASP A 31 -6.46 -10.37 4.02
C ASP A 31 -6.11 -10.12 5.48
N SER A 32 -7.12 -10.23 6.34
CA SER A 32 -6.98 -10.06 7.79
C SER A 32 -5.94 -10.98 8.43
N THR A 33 -5.58 -12.10 7.79
CA THR A 33 -4.57 -13.06 8.29
C THR A 33 -3.15 -12.71 7.88
N LYS A 34 -2.97 -11.78 6.93
CA LYS A 34 -1.66 -11.39 6.38
C LYS A 34 -1.32 -9.92 6.59
N MET A 35 -1.98 -9.28 7.55
CA MET A 35 -1.70 -7.89 7.87
C MET A 35 -0.28 -7.70 8.40
N LYS A 36 0.38 -6.65 7.95
CA LYS A 36 1.74 -6.29 8.35
C LYS A 36 1.87 -4.83 8.76
N CYS A 37 2.75 -4.62 9.73
CA CYS A 37 3.22 -3.32 10.18
C CYS A 37 4.74 -3.31 10.18
N GLY A 38 5.35 -2.69 9.18
CA GLY A 38 6.79 -2.82 8.94
C GLY A 38 7.14 -4.26 8.56
N GLU A 39 8.14 -4.80 9.22
CA GLU A 39 8.55 -6.20 9.07
C GLU A 39 7.73 -7.17 9.95
N HIS A 40 6.89 -6.65 10.85
CA HIS A 40 6.10 -7.47 11.77
C HIS A 40 4.77 -7.89 11.15
N THR A 41 4.44 -9.18 11.29
CA THR A 41 3.13 -9.72 10.89
C THR A 41 2.21 -9.71 12.09
N ILE A 42 1.04 -9.08 11.95
CA ILE A 42 0.09 -8.93 13.04
C ILE A 42 -0.59 -10.27 13.33
N THR A 43 -0.67 -10.62 14.60
CA THR A 43 -1.31 -11.85 15.11
C THR A 43 -2.29 -11.53 16.24
N ASP A 44 -3.22 -12.46 16.56
CA ASP A 44 -4.16 -12.28 17.69
C ASP A 44 -3.47 -12.19 19.06
N LYS A 45 -2.17 -12.51 19.13
CA LYS A 45 -1.37 -12.42 20.34
C LYS A 45 -0.87 -11.00 20.59
N ASP A 46 -0.77 -10.19 19.55
CA ASP A 46 -0.25 -8.83 19.64
C ASP A 46 -1.18 -7.91 20.42
N SER A 47 -0.59 -7.12 21.32
CA SER A 47 -1.30 -6.07 22.04
C SER A 47 -1.38 -4.81 21.18
N VAL A 48 -2.47 -4.08 21.39
CA VAL A 48 -2.77 -2.82 20.69
C VAL A 48 -1.67 -1.78 21.00
N ASP A 49 -1.11 -1.80 22.21
CA ASP A 49 -0.02 -0.93 22.63
C ASP A 49 1.27 -1.16 21.83
N SER A 50 1.67 -2.42 21.61
CA SER A 50 2.85 -2.75 20.80
C SER A 50 2.67 -2.33 19.33
N LEU A 51 1.44 -2.43 18.83
CA LEU A 51 1.11 -2.06 17.46
C LEU A 51 0.97 -0.55 17.28
N THR A 52 0.68 0.21 18.32
CA THR A 52 0.62 1.68 18.27
C THR A 52 1.96 2.31 17.87
N GLY A 53 3.07 1.73 18.32
CA GLY A 53 4.42 2.19 17.96
C GLY A 53 4.95 1.64 16.65
N MET A 54 4.38 0.54 16.15
CA MET A 54 4.91 -0.23 15.02
C MET A 54 4.12 -0.01 13.73
N CYS A 55 2.81 0.14 13.84
CA CYS A 55 1.91 0.32 12.71
C CYS A 55 1.82 1.79 12.29
N GLN A 56 2.06 2.05 11.02
CA GLN A 56 2.00 3.40 10.49
C GLN A 56 0.56 3.93 10.51
N GLY A 57 0.37 5.15 11.02
CA GLY A 57 -0.94 5.79 11.09
C GLY A 57 -1.91 5.11 12.06
N PHE A 58 -1.40 4.37 13.04
CA PHE A 58 -2.22 3.71 14.06
C PHE A 58 -3.06 4.72 14.84
N LYS A 59 -4.36 4.44 14.94
CA LYS A 59 -5.35 5.22 15.66
C LYS A 59 -6.24 4.28 16.44
N PHE A 60 -6.20 4.39 17.76
CA PHE A 60 -7.12 3.69 18.64
C PHE A 60 -8.22 4.63 19.13
N GLY A 61 -9.47 4.20 19.05
CA GLY A 61 -10.61 4.96 19.54
C GLY A 61 -11.90 4.15 19.52
N LYS A 62 -12.77 4.37 20.52
CA LYS A 62 -14.07 3.69 20.64
C LYS A 62 -14.00 2.15 20.53
N GLY A 63 -12.93 1.53 21.05
CA GLY A 63 -12.72 0.09 20.98
C GLY A 63 -12.39 -0.45 19.58
N LYS A 64 -11.98 0.43 18.65
CA LYS A 64 -11.46 0.06 17.33
C LYS A 64 -10.06 0.62 17.15
N ALA A 65 -9.22 -0.12 16.45
CA ALA A 65 -7.89 0.28 16.04
C ALA A 65 -7.85 0.36 14.52
N GLY A 66 -7.51 1.53 13.98
CA GLY A 66 -7.28 1.74 12.57
C GLY A 66 -5.80 1.94 12.29
N PHE A 67 -5.27 1.34 11.23
CA PHE A 67 -3.87 1.50 10.84
C PHE A 67 -3.69 1.25 9.35
N LEU A 68 -2.52 1.58 8.80
CA LEU A 68 -2.16 1.21 7.45
C LEU A 68 -1.57 -0.21 7.45
N ASP A 69 -2.25 -1.15 6.79
CA ASP A 69 -1.67 -2.45 6.49
C ASP A 69 -0.64 -2.28 5.38
N GLN A 70 0.63 -2.55 5.70
CA GLN A 70 1.72 -2.43 4.74
C GLN A 70 1.80 -3.61 3.77
N ASN A 71 1.10 -4.71 4.03
CA ASN A 71 1.03 -5.83 3.09
C ASN A 71 0.10 -5.54 1.91
N SER A 72 -1.07 -4.94 2.16
CA SER A 72 -2.02 -4.55 1.11
C SER A 72 -1.94 -3.07 0.71
N GLY A 73 -1.19 -2.25 1.45
CA GLY A 73 -1.13 -0.80 1.26
C GLY A 73 -2.41 -0.07 1.63
N LYS A 74 -3.36 -0.73 2.32
CA LYS A 74 -4.70 -0.19 2.61
C LYS A 74 -4.84 0.19 4.06
N LYS A 75 -5.67 1.19 4.32
CA LYS A 75 -6.09 1.52 5.69
C LYS A 75 -7.11 0.48 6.13
N VAL A 76 -6.90 -0.09 7.30
CA VAL A 76 -7.75 -1.14 7.86
C VAL A 76 -8.21 -0.71 9.24
N ALA A 77 -9.40 -1.15 9.63
CA ALA A 77 -9.97 -0.91 10.94
C ALA A 77 -10.41 -2.25 11.55
N CYS A 78 -9.91 -2.52 12.75
CA CYS A 78 -10.15 -3.73 13.50
C CYS A 78 -10.85 -3.41 14.81
N GLN A 79 -11.67 -4.33 15.33
CA GLN A 79 -12.14 -4.23 16.70
C GLN A 79 -11.04 -4.66 17.67
N VAL A 80 -11.06 -4.03 18.83
CA VAL A 80 -10.17 -4.34 19.94
C VAL A 80 -10.99 -4.91 21.08
N LYS A 81 -10.61 -6.09 21.57
CA LYS A 81 -11.18 -6.70 22.76
C LYS A 81 -10.07 -7.01 23.75
N LYS A 82 -10.25 -6.62 25.00
CA LYS A 82 -9.29 -6.86 26.10
C LYS A 82 -7.84 -6.43 25.76
N GLY A 83 -7.67 -5.32 25.04
CA GLY A 83 -6.35 -4.81 24.66
C GLY A 83 -5.64 -5.57 23.54
N LYS A 84 -6.36 -6.44 22.81
CA LYS A 84 -5.86 -7.19 21.65
C LYS A 84 -6.72 -6.92 20.42
N LEU A 85 -6.09 -6.94 19.25
CA LEU A 85 -6.80 -6.89 17.97
C LEU A 85 -7.59 -8.19 17.75
N VAL A 86 -8.79 -8.05 17.20
CA VAL A 86 -9.58 -9.17 16.71
C VAL A 86 -9.41 -9.21 15.19
N LEU A 87 -8.50 -10.05 14.70
CA LEU A 87 -8.14 -10.11 13.27
C LEU A 87 -9.37 -10.35 12.38
N SER A 88 -10.26 -11.26 12.79
CA SER A 88 -11.49 -11.58 12.06
C SER A 88 -12.49 -10.41 11.92
N SER A 89 -12.33 -9.36 12.72
CA SER A 89 -13.15 -8.15 12.65
C SER A 89 -12.50 -7.02 11.86
N CYS A 90 -11.26 -7.22 11.40
CA CYS A 90 -10.54 -6.26 10.59
C CYS A 90 -11.16 -6.16 9.21
N GLN A 91 -11.37 -4.94 8.76
CA GLN A 91 -11.93 -4.63 7.46
C GLN A 91 -11.18 -3.44 6.86
N GLU A 92 -11.15 -3.34 5.54
CA GLU A 92 -10.69 -2.12 4.88
C GLU A 92 -11.50 -0.93 5.38
N ALA A 93 -10.82 0.09 5.91
CA ALA A 93 -11.46 1.32 6.30
C ALA A 93 -11.88 2.06 5.02
N PRO A 94 -13.14 2.50 4.90
CA PRO A 94 -13.60 3.22 3.71
C PRO A 94 -12.73 4.47 3.51
N GLN A 95 -12.13 4.60 2.33
CA GLN A 95 -11.47 5.84 1.92
C GLN A 95 -12.59 6.86 1.67
N LYS A 96 -12.76 7.79 2.61
CA LYS A 96 -13.68 8.92 2.47
C LYS A 96 -12.99 10.06 1.74
#